data_AF-A0A956LQA2-F1
#
_entry.id   AF-A0A956LQA2-F1
#
_cell.length_a   1.000
_cell.length_b   1.000
_cell.length_c   1.000
_cell.angle_alpha   90.00
_cell.angle_beta   90.00
_cell.angle_gamma   90.00
#
_symmetry.space_group_name_H-M   'P 1'
#
loop_
_entity.id
_entity.type
_entity.pdbx_description
1 polymer ?
#
loop_
_entity_poly.entity_id
_entity_poly.type
_entity_poly.pdbx_seq_one_letter_code
_entity_poly.pdbx_strand_id
1 'polypeptide(L)'
;MTVPTSYSTPATSSRRTILELTTLLLRDPQALIDAGDREQALGELAPRLLAITCAGASLFGLVVGSYRGGVQHLYAAVKMPLLLLLPVLVGLPAIRALYAACEVHTSRSRLGLAALAGMARTAVLAAACAPLLWLLYSVHISYHRAILVMTACLLAVGLPGLTALTRGLPRGGQHRWLASAGSVIILGALL
;
A
#
# COMPACT_ATOMS: atom_id res chain seq x y z
N MET A 1 -7.86 48.39 15.68
CA MET A 1 -8.37 47.43 16.69
C MET A 1 -8.25 46.04 16.07
N THR A 2 -7.12 45.38 16.32
CA THR A 2 -6.75 44.09 15.72
C THR A 2 -7.09 42.98 16.70
N VAL A 3 -7.99 42.07 16.31
CA VAL A 3 -8.30 40.86 17.06
C VAL A 3 -7.29 39.78 16.66
N PRO A 4 -6.42 39.30 17.55
CA PRO A 4 -5.61 38.12 17.26
C PRO A 4 -6.49 36.87 17.41
N THR A 5 -6.90 36.29 16.29
CA THR A 5 -7.49 34.95 16.24
C THR A 5 -6.41 33.92 16.55
N SER A 6 -6.35 33.54 17.81
CA SER A 6 -5.60 32.37 18.29
C SER A 6 -6.25 31.13 17.69
N TYR A 7 -5.69 30.63 16.58
CA TYR A 7 -6.02 29.30 16.09
C TYR A 7 -5.48 28.28 17.08
N SER A 8 -6.36 27.82 17.96
CA SER A 8 -6.18 26.62 18.75
C SER A 8 -5.81 25.46 17.82
N THR A 9 -4.56 25.00 17.90
CA THR A 9 -4.12 23.76 17.28
C THR A 9 -4.75 22.61 18.07
N PRO A 10 -5.67 21.80 17.52
CA PRO A 10 -6.11 20.61 18.23
C PRO A 10 -4.94 19.62 18.24
N ALA A 11 -4.26 19.57 19.38
CA ALA A 11 -3.49 18.42 19.81
C ALA A 11 -4.43 17.23 19.99
N THR A 12 -4.67 16.46 18.92
CA THR A 12 -5.25 15.12 19.00
C THR A 12 -4.24 14.11 18.47
N SER A 13 -3.15 14.00 19.23
CA SER A 13 -2.34 12.78 19.28
C SER A 13 -3.15 11.69 19.98
N SER A 14 -3.07 10.46 19.43
CA SER A 14 -3.41 9.18 20.06
C SER A 14 -4.78 8.54 19.73
N ARG A 15 -4.66 7.41 19.01
CA ARG A 15 -5.70 6.41 18.62
C ARG A 15 -6.72 6.80 17.54
N ARG A 16 -6.24 7.01 16.32
CA ARG A 16 -7.09 6.72 15.14
C ARG A 16 -7.52 5.25 15.15
N THR A 17 -8.83 5.02 15.00
CA THR A 17 -9.38 3.66 14.85
C THR A 17 -8.93 3.05 13.52
N ILE A 18 -9.02 1.72 13.37
CA ILE A 18 -8.69 1.04 12.10
C ILE A 18 -9.58 1.57 10.97
N LEU A 19 -10.85 1.84 11.24
CA LEU A 19 -11.80 2.37 10.26
C LEU A 19 -11.41 3.77 9.78
N GLU A 20 -11.02 4.66 10.69
CA GLU A 20 -10.50 5.99 10.35
C GLU A 20 -9.23 5.90 9.52
N LEU A 21 -8.32 4.99 9.88
CA LEU A 21 -7.08 4.77 9.11
C LEU A 21 -7.38 4.28 7.70
N THR A 22 -8.31 3.33 7.53
CA THR A 22 -8.76 2.87 6.21
C THR A 22 -9.39 4.00 5.40
N THR A 23 -10.23 4.83 6.04
CA THR A 23 -10.87 5.98 5.39
C THR A 23 -9.82 6.99 4.93
N LEU A 24 -8.84 7.27 5.78
CA LEU A 24 -7.73 8.16 5.46
C LEU A 24 -6.84 7.60 4.34
N LEU A 25 -6.52 6.29 4.36
CA LEU A 25 -5.78 5.62 3.30
C LEU A 25 -6.44 5.78 1.92
N LEU A 26 -7.78 5.69 1.87
CA LEU A 26 -8.52 5.82 0.62
C LEU A 26 -8.62 7.27 0.17
N ARG A 27 -8.88 8.20 1.10
CA ARG A 27 -9.19 9.60 0.81
C ARG A 27 -7.96 10.49 0.69
N ASP A 28 -7.02 10.38 1.61
CA ASP A 28 -5.78 11.16 1.64
C ASP A 28 -4.61 10.35 2.24
N PRO A 29 -4.01 9.45 1.44
CA PRO A 29 -2.84 8.69 1.89
C PRO A 29 -1.60 9.57 2.11
N GLN A 30 -1.55 10.79 1.56
CA GLN A 30 -0.37 11.66 1.72
C GLN A 30 -0.28 12.21 3.14
N ALA A 31 -1.41 12.53 3.76
CA ALA A 31 -1.44 12.93 5.17
C ALA A 31 -0.83 11.88 6.14
N LEU A 32 -0.88 10.59 5.80
CA LEU A 32 -0.21 9.54 6.57
C LEU A 32 1.30 9.52 6.35
N ILE A 33 1.74 9.81 5.13
CA ILE A 33 3.16 9.80 4.76
C ILE A 33 3.86 11.03 5.33
N ASP A 34 3.22 12.20 5.28
CA ASP A 34 3.74 13.44 5.85
C ASP A 34 3.84 13.37 7.38
N ALA A 35 3.01 12.54 8.04
CA ALA A 35 3.21 12.24 9.46
C ALA A 35 4.53 11.49 9.74
N GLY A 36 5.11 10.84 8.74
CA GLY A 36 6.38 10.11 8.80
C GLY A 36 7.62 10.98 8.94
N ASP A 37 7.50 12.30 8.81
CA ASP A 37 8.56 13.23 9.17
C ASP A 37 8.76 13.30 10.70
N ARG A 38 7.81 12.76 11.49
CA ARG A 38 7.98 12.56 12.94
C ARG A 38 8.71 11.26 13.22
N GLU A 39 9.66 11.32 14.15
CA GLU A 39 10.60 10.22 14.45
C GLU A 39 9.91 8.93 14.95
N GLN A 40 8.76 9.05 15.60
CA GLN A 40 8.03 7.93 16.22
C GLN A 40 6.83 7.42 15.39
N ALA A 41 6.44 8.12 14.31
CA ALA A 41 5.20 7.81 13.58
C ALA A 41 5.19 6.42 12.93
N LEU A 42 6.36 5.94 12.44
CA LEU A 42 6.46 4.62 11.85
C LEU A 42 6.13 3.52 12.86
N GLY A 43 6.69 3.59 14.08
CA GLY A 43 6.44 2.59 15.12
C GLY A 43 4.98 2.51 15.56
N GLU A 44 4.29 3.65 15.59
CA GLU A 44 2.87 3.73 15.98
C GLU A 44 1.90 3.24 14.90
N LEU A 45 2.17 3.58 13.64
CA LEU A 45 1.25 3.33 12.52
C LEU A 45 1.52 2.00 11.81
N ALA A 46 2.78 1.54 11.78
CA ALA A 46 3.16 0.31 11.08
C ALA A 46 2.34 -0.93 11.46
N PRO A 47 2.14 -1.28 12.76
CA PRO A 47 1.39 -2.50 13.09
C PRO A 47 -0.07 -2.45 12.60
N ARG A 48 -0.67 -1.26 12.57
CA ARG A 48 -2.06 -1.08 12.10
C ARG A 48 -2.15 -1.16 10.57
N LEU A 49 -1.20 -0.54 9.87
CA LEU A 49 -1.12 -0.63 8.41
C LEU A 49 -0.80 -2.05 7.95
N LEU A 50 0.07 -2.77 8.67
CA LEU A 50 0.32 -4.20 8.45
C LEU A 50 -0.93 -5.04 8.68
N ALA A 51 -1.67 -4.79 9.78
CA ALA A 51 -2.92 -5.51 10.04
C ALA A 51 -3.96 -5.29 8.92
N ILE A 52 -4.14 -4.05 8.46
CA ILE A 52 -5.02 -3.71 7.33
C ILE A 52 -4.54 -4.42 6.05
N THR A 53 -3.23 -4.41 5.80
CA THR A 53 -2.62 -5.05 4.63
C THR A 53 -2.86 -6.55 4.62
N CYS A 54 -2.54 -7.23 5.72
CA CYS A 54 -2.73 -8.66 5.87
C CYS A 54 -4.20 -9.04 5.77
N ALA A 55 -5.10 -8.31 6.45
CA ALA A 55 -6.53 -8.59 6.40
C ALA A 55 -7.10 -8.42 4.97
N GLY A 56 -6.81 -7.30 4.31
CA GLY A 56 -7.30 -7.02 2.97
C GLY A 56 -6.77 -8.02 1.93
N ALA A 57 -5.47 -8.28 1.95
CA ALA A 57 -4.84 -9.24 1.05
C ALA A 57 -5.32 -10.68 1.30
N SER A 58 -5.54 -11.07 2.56
CA SER A 58 -6.08 -12.40 2.90
C SER A 58 -7.52 -12.57 2.41
N LEU A 59 -8.37 -11.57 2.60
CA LEU A 59 -9.76 -11.59 2.11
C LEU A 59 -9.82 -11.72 0.58
N PHE A 60 -8.97 -10.97 -0.12
CA PHE A 60 -8.84 -11.11 -1.57
C PHE A 60 -8.34 -12.51 -1.96
N GLY A 61 -7.31 -13.02 -1.27
CA GLY A 61 -6.77 -14.36 -1.49
C GLY A 61 -7.79 -15.48 -1.26
N LEU A 62 -8.64 -15.37 -0.25
CA LEU A 62 -9.73 -16.32 0.01
C LEU A 62 -10.65 -16.44 -1.21
N VAL A 63 -11.06 -15.31 -1.78
CA VAL A 63 -11.94 -15.31 -2.97
C VAL A 63 -11.20 -15.82 -4.20
N VAL A 64 -9.95 -15.41 -4.42
CA VAL A 64 -9.16 -15.93 -5.54
C VAL A 64 -9.00 -17.44 -5.48
N GLY A 65 -8.70 -17.98 -4.29
CA GLY A 65 -8.61 -19.42 -4.06
C GLY A 65 -9.94 -20.16 -4.19
N SER A 66 -11.07 -19.44 -4.17
CA SER A 66 -12.38 -20.06 -4.32
C SER A 66 -12.70 -20.59 -5.70
N TYR A 67 -11.99 -20.09 -6.72
CA TYR A 67 -12.14 -20.60 -8.07
C TYR A 67 -11.84 -22.10 -8.18
N ARG A 68 -10.84 -22.61 -7.44
CA ARG A 68 -10.44 -24.03 -7.47
C ARG A 68 -11.03 -24.85 -6.31
N GLY A 69 -11.49 -24.21 -5.24
CA GLY A 69 -12.15 -24.89 -4.13
C GLY A 69 -11.21 -25.50 -3.08
N GLY A 70 -11.79 -26.11 -2.05
CA GLY A 70 -11.08 -26.88 -1.02
C GLY A 70 -10.06 -26.07 -0.20
N VAL A 71 -8.90 -26.67 0.09
CA VAL A 71 -7.83 -26.03 0.90
C VAL A 71 -7.17 -24.83 0.20
N GLN A 72 -7.42 -24.64 -1.10
CA GLN A 72 -6.76 -23.59 -1.88
C GLN A 72 -7.19 -22.18 -1.48
N HIS A 73 -8.38 -22.01 -0.92
CA HIS A 73 -8.82 -20.74 -0.33
C HIS A 73 -7.88 -20.30 0.79
N LEU A 74 -7.58 -21.20 1.73
CA LEU A 74 -6.72 -20.91 2.88
C LEU A 74 -5.27 -20.68 2.42
N TYR A 75 -4.78 -21.52 1.51
CA TYR A 75 -3.45 -21.35 0.94
C TYR A 75 -3.30 -19.99 0.24
N ALA A 76 -4.26 -19.60 -0.59
CA ALA A 76 -4.25 -18.31 -1.27
C ALA A 76 -4.40 -17.14 -0.29
N ALA A 77 -5.23 -17.27 0.75
CA ALA A 77 -5.38 -16.27 1.81
C ALA A 77 -4.06 -15.97 2.53
N VAL A 78 -3.24 -16.99 2.80
CA VAL A 78 -1.92 -16.81 3.44
C VAL A 78 -0.89 -16.31 2.43
N LYS A 79 -0.95 -16.79 1.18
CA LYS A 79 0.01 -16.43 0.14
C LYS A 79 -0.10 -14.96 -0.29
N MET A 80 -1.31 -14.40 -0.36
CA MET A 80 -1.52 -13.04 -0.87
C MET A 80 -0.86 -11.93 -0.03
N PRO A 81 -0.95 -11.92 1.31
CA PRO A 81 -0.19 -10.98 2.14
C PRO A 81 1.33 -11.05 1.89
N LEU A 82 1.89 -12.26 1.77
CA LEU A 82 3.31 -12.45 1.51
C LEU A 82 3.70 -11.89 0.14
N LEU A 83 2.86 -12.10 -0.87
CA LEU A 83 3.06 -11.60 -2.22
C LEU A 83 3.08 -10.06 -2.27
N LEU A 84 2.35 -9.39 -1.38
CA LEU A 84 2.38 -7.93 -1.30
C LEU A 84 3.55 -7.39 -0.45
N LEU A 85 3.87 -8.08 0.66
CA LEU A 85 4.89 -7.62 1.62
C LEU A 85 6.32 -7.89 1.17
N LEU A 86 6.61 -9.07 0.61
CA LEU A 86 7.98 -9.50 0.30
C LEU A 86 8.67 -8.60 -0.74
N PRO A 87 8.05 -8.26 -1.89
CA PRO A 87 8.70 -7.40 -2.88
C PRO A 87 9.08 -6.05 -2.31
N VAL A 88 8.22 -5.48 -1.46
CA VAL A 88 8.45 -4.18 -0.84
C VAL A 88 9.52 -4.28 0.26
N LEU A 89 9.50 -5.33 1.08
CA LEU A 89 10.51 -5.53 2.12
C LEU A 89 11.92 -5.69 1.55
N VAL A 90 12.04 -6.42 0.42
CA VAL A 90 13.31 -6.62 -0.30
C VAL A 90 13.67 -5.37 -1.13
N GLY A 91 12.69 -4.72 -1.76
CA GLY A 91 12.91 -3.57 -2.63
C GLY A 91 13.22 -2.27 -1.88
N LEU A 92 12.68 -2.07 -0.68
CA LEU A 92 12.88 -0.86 0.13
C LEU A 92 14.36 -0.50 0.40
N PRO A 93 15.24 -1.43 0.86
CA PRO A 93 16.65 -1.11 1.05
C PRO A 93 17.34 -0.76 -0.28
N ALA A 94 16.99 -1.44 -1.38
CA ALA A 94 17.53 -1.16 -2.70
C ALA A 94 17.11 0.24 -3.21
N ILE A 95 15.83 0.58 -3.05
CA ILE A 95 15.31 1.93 -3.35
C ILE A 95 16.05 2.97 -2.52
N ARG A 96 16.22 2.73 -1.22
CA ARG A 96 16.94 3.67 -0.35
C ARG A 96 18.42 3.83 -0.77
N ALA A 97 19.09 2.75 -1.17
CA ALA A 97 20.45 2.81 -1.68
C ALA A 97 20.53 3.60 -2.98
N LEU A 98 19.57 3.42 -3.89
CA LEU A 98 19.46 4.19 -5.13
C LEU A 98 19.26 5.69 -4.86
N TYR A 99 18.36 6.04 -3.94
CA TYR A 99 18.15 7.43 -3.53
C TYR A 99 19.40 8.05 -2.89
N ALA A 100 20.14 7.30 -2.08
CA ALA A 100 21.42 7.73 -1.52
C ALA A 100 22.49 7.93 -2.60
N ALA A 101 22.56 7.06 -3.60
CA ALA A 101 23.48 7.16 -4.74
C ALA A 101 23.18 8.39 -5.63
N CYS A 102 21.93 8.86 -5.65
CA CYS A 102 21.52 10.07 -6.33
C CYS A 102 21.59 11.33 -5.44
N GLU A 103 22.25 11.26 -4.28
CA GLU A 103 22.39 12.37 -3.31
C GLU A 103 21.05 12.94 -2.80
N VAL A 104 19.99 12.11 -2.79
CA VAL A 104 18.66 12.51 -2.29
C VAL A 104 18.45 11.99 -0.86
N HIS A 105 18.48 12.90 0.11
CA HIS A 105 18.21 12.55 1.51
C HIS A 105 16.74 12.16 1.72
N THR A 106 16.52 10.95 2.25
CA THR A 106 15.19 10.41 2.53
C THR A 106 15.09 9.90 3.97
N SER A 107 14.07 10.33 4.71
CA SER A 107 13.76 9.76 6.03
C SER A 107 13.31 8.31 5.90
N ARG A 108 13.91 7.41 6.70
CA ARG A 108 13.52 5.98 6.76
C ARG A 108 12.06 5.81 7.16
N SER A 109 11.60 6.64 8.10
CA SER A 109 10.22 6.63 8.61
C SER A 109 9.23 6.99 7.49
N ARG A 110 9.50 8.06 6.75
CA ARG A 110 8.70 8.50 5.60
C ARG A 110 8.62 7.43 4.51
N LEU A 111 9.76 6.85 4.12
CA LEU A 111 9.81 5.81 3.08
C LEU A 111 9.05 4.54 3.52
N GLY A 112 9.24 4.10 4.77
CA GLY A 112 8.53 2.96 5.33
C GLY A 112 7.01 3.17 5.39
N LEU A 113 6.57 4.37 5.80
CA LEU A 113 5.15 4.73 5.81
C LEU A 113 4.57 4.87 4.42
N ALA A 114 5.31 5.40 3.43
CA ALA A 114 4.88 5.44 2.04
C ALA A 114 4.65 4.03 1.48
N ALA A 115 5.55 3.10 1.77
CA ALA A 115 5.42 1.69 1.41
C ALA A 115 4.23 1.02 2.08
N LEU A 116 4.11 1.14 3.40
CA LEU A 116 3.00 0.56 4.17
C LEU A 116 1.65 1.15 3.78
N ALA A 117 1.56 2.46 3.55
CA ALA A 117 0.33 3.11 3.11
C ALA A 117 -0.04 2.68 1.69
N GLY A 118 0.92 2.57 0.77
CA GLY A 118 0.71 2.05 -0.57
C GLY A 118 0.17 0.62 -0.55
N MET A 119 0.81 -0.28 0.20
CA MET A 119 0.39 -1.67 0.35
C MET A 119 -0.99 -1.79 1.00
N ALA A 120 -1.23 -1.08 2.11
CA ALA A 120 -2.52 -1.10 2.79
C ALA A 120 -3.65 -0.61 1.88
N ARG A 121 -3.40 0.45 1.10
CA ARG A 121 -4.36 0.95 0.12
C ARG A 121 -4.65 -0.08 -0.97
N THR A 122 -3.62 -0.70 -1.55
CA THR A 122 -3.79 -1.78 -2.55
C THR A 122 -4.59 -2.94 -1.96
N ALA A 123 -4.29 -3.37 -0.73
CA ALA A 123 -4.97 -4.48 -0.06
C ALA A 123 -6.45 -4.19 0.21
N VAL A 124 -6.79 -2.98 0.66
CA VAL A 124 -8.18 -2.56 0.88
C VAL A 124 -8.96 -2.52 -0.44
N LEU A 125 -8.37 -1.96 -1.49
CA LEU A 125 -9.00 -1.92 -2.81
C LEU A 125 -9.16 -3.32 -3.41
N ALA A 126 -8.17 -4.20 -3.24
CA ALA A 126 -8.25 -5.60 -3.64
C ALA A 126 -9.41 -6.30 -2.90
N ALA A 127 -9.50 -6.13 -1.57
CA ALA A 127 -10.60 -6.67 -0.79
C ALA A 127 -11.97 -6.14 -1.26
N ALA A 128 -12.07 -4.87 -1.67
CA ALA A 128 -13.29 -4.31 -2.26
C ALA A 128 -13.66 -4.94 -3.61
N CYS A 129 -12.68 -5.43 -4.39
CA CYS A 129 -12.92 -6.20 -5.61
C CYS A 129 -13.32 -7.66 -5.37
N ALA A 130 -13.11 -8.19 -4.16
CA ALA A 130 -13.41 -9.58 -3.81
C ALA A 130 -14.87 -10.00 -4.10
N PRO A 131 -15.93 -9.28 -3.69
CA PRO A 131 -17.30 -9.69 -4.01
C PRO A 131 -17.58 -9.75 -5.52
N LEU A 132 -16.98 -8.87 -6.32
CA LEU A 132 -17.11 -8.89 -7.78
C LEU A 132 -16.46 -10.13 -8.40
N LEU A 133 -15.25 -10.48 -7.94
CA LEU A 133 -14.56 -11.69 -8.39
C LEU A 133 -15.31 -12.95 -7.99
N TRP A 134 -15.82 -13.00 -6.76
CA TRP A 134 -16.59 -14.14 -6.28
C TRP A 134 -17.85 -14.37 -7.12
N LEU A 135 -18.57 -13.29 -7.45
CA LEU A 135 -19.73 -13.36 -8.33
C LEU A 135 -19.35 -13.87 -9.72
N LEU A 136 -18.25 -13.38 -10.31
CA LEU A 136 -17.79 -13.83 -11.62
C LEU A 136 -17.36 -15.32 -11.63
N TYR A 137 -16.71 -15.78 -10.57
CA TYR A 137 -16.33 -17.19 -10.43
C TYR A 137 -17.54 -18.12 -10.26
N SER A 138 -18.63 -17.62 -9.70
CA SER A 138 -19.88 -18.36 -9.56
C SER A 138 -20.57 -18.63 -10.90
N VAL A 139 -20.24 -17.89 -11.98
CA VAL A 139 -20.81 -18.07 -13.33
C VAL A 139 -20.01 -19.07 -14.18
N HIS A 140 -19.18 -19.93 -13.56
CA HIS A 140 -18.40 -20.98 -14.23
C HIS A 140 -17.58 -20.50 -15.45
N ILE A 141 -16.93 -19.35 -15.31
CA ILE A 141 -16.05 -18.82 -16.36
C ILE A 141 -14.83 -19.74 -16.59
N SER A 142 -14.34 -19.78 -17.84
CA SER A 142 -13.14 -20.53 -18.17
C SER A 142 -11.91 -20.03 -17.40
N TYR A 143 -10.98 -20.93 -17.10
CA TYR A 143 -9.79 -20.63 -16.29
C TYR A 143 -8.96 -19.46 -16.81
N HIS A 144 -8.78 -19.37 -18.13
CA HIS A 144 -8.05 -18.27 -18.77
C HIS A 144 -8.72 -16.92 -18.50
N ARG A 145 -10.06 -16.86 -18.60
CA ARG A 145 -10.81 -15.64 -18.29
C ARG A 145 -10.75 -15.30 -16.80
N ALA A 146 -10.82 -16.31 -15.93
CA ALA A 146 -10.68 -16.12 -14.48
C ALA A 146 -9.34 -15.49 -14.11
N ILE A 147 -8.24 -15.95 -14.71
CA ILE A 147 -6.91 -15.36 -14.53
C ILE A 147 -6.87 -13.94 -15.08
N LEU A 148 -7.34 -13.70 -16.30
CA LEU A 148 -7.30 -12.37 -16.92
C LEU A 148 -8.05 -11.33 -16.08
N VAL A 149 -9.24 -11.67 -15.57
CA VAL A 149 -10.02 -10.78 -14.70
C VAL A 149 -9.28 -10.54 -13.38
N MET A 150 -8.73 -11.58 -12.75
CA MET A 150 -7.94 -11.44 -11.52
C MET A 150 -6.74 -10.51 -11.74
N THR A 151 -5.97 -10.72 -12.81
CA THR A 151 -4.81 -9.90 -13.16
C THR A 151 -5.23 -8.46 -13.47
N ALA A 152 -6.33 -8.26 -14.19
CA ALA A 152 -6.88 -6.92 -14.45
C ALA A 152 -7.30 -6.21 -13.15
N CYS A 153 -7.95 -6.91 -12.23
CA CYS A 153 -8.27 -6.39 -10.90
C CYS A 153 -7.01 -5.99 -10.14
N LEU A 154 -5.99 -6.87 -10.08
CA LEU A 154 -4.72 -6.59 -9.39
C LEU A 154 -3.99 -5.38 -9.99
N LEU A 155 -3.97 -5.25 -11.31
CA LEU A 155 -3.42 -4.07 -11.98
C LEU A 155 -4.20 -2.80 -11.60
N ALA A 156 -5.53 -2.85 -11.67
CA ALA A 156 -6.38 -1.69 -11.36
C ALA A 156 -6.22 -1.22 -9.90
N VAL A 157 -6.14 -2.13 -8.94
CA VAL A 157 -6.00 -1.79 -7.51
C VAL A 157 -4.55 -1.47 -7.12
N GLY A 158 -3.57 -1.99 -7.84
CA GLY A 158 -2.15 -1.71 -7.63
C GLY A 158 -1.76 -0.28 -8.00
N LEU A 159 -2.39 0.31 -9.03
CA LEU A 159 -2.09 1.67 -9.49
C LEU A 159 -2.30 2.75 -8.39
N PRO A 160 -3.43 2.81 -7.67
CA PRO A 160 -3.62 3.74 -6.55
C PRO A 160 -2.61 3.56 -5.40
N GLY A 161 -2.14 2.35 -5.15
CA GLY A 161 -1.11 2.08 -4.12
C GLY A 161 0.28 2.52 -4.57
N LEU A 162 0.65 2.21 -5.82
CA LEU A 162 1.91 2.64 -6.41
C LEU A 162 2.00 4.17 -6.53
N THR A 163 0.89 4.83 -6.90
CA THR A 163 0.82 6.30 -6.94
C THR A 163 0.94 6.92 -5.55
N ALA A 164 0.39 6.28 -4.50
CA ALA A 164 0.57 6.75 -3.12
C ALA A 164 2.03 6.63 -2.67
N LEU A 165 2.68 5.49 -2.96
CA LEU A 165 4.10 5.25 -2.68
C LEU A 165 4.99 6.27 -3.40
N THR A 166 4.83 6.42 -4.72
CA THR A 166 5.68 7.31 -5.53
C THR A 166 5.51 8.78 -5.18
N ARG A 167 4.31 9.21 -4.79
CA ARG A 167 4.07 10.58 -4.29
C ARG A 167 4.69 10.84 -2.91
N GLY A 168 4.89 9.79 -2.12
CA GLY A 168 5.54 9.86 -0.81
C GLY A 168 7.06 10.01 -0.86
N LEU A 169 7.67 9.75 -2.01
CA LEU A 169 9.10 9.92 -2.24
C LEU A 169 9.49 11.41 -2.21
N PRO A 170 10.68 11.76 -1.70
CA PRO A 170 11.08 13.15 -1.50
C PRO A 170 11.08 13.95 -2.81
N ARG A 171 10.55 15.17 -2.74
CA ARG A 171 10.49 16.13 -3.85
C ARG A 171 11.73 17.03 -3.84
N GLY A 172 12.87 16.54 -4.33
CA GLY A 172 14.10 17.35 -4.48
C GLY A 172 15.24 16.60 -5.17
N GLY A 173 16.12 17.30 -5.90
CA GLY A 173 17.34 16.75 -6.54
C GLY A 173 17.34 16.75 -8.08
N GLN A 174 18.51 16.99 -8.68
CA GLN A 174 18.71 17.13 -10.14
C GLN A 174 18.56 15.80 -10.91
N HIS A 175 18.75 14.65 -10.24
CA HIS A 175 18.66 13.30 -10.83
C HIS A 175 17.40 12.49 -10.41
N ARG A 176 16.36 13.17 -9.91
CA ARG A 176 15.16 12.53 -9.32
C ARG A 176 14.40 11.58 -10.25
N TRP A 177 14.26 11.94 -11.53
CA TRP A 177 13.52 11.12 -12.49
C TRP A 177 14.16 9.73 -12.66
N LEU A 178 15.49 9.65 -12.63
CA LEU A 178 16.24 8.39 -12.71
C LEU A 178 16.00 7.54 -11.45
N ALA A 179 16.00 8.14 -10.25
CA ALA A 179 15.73 7.43 -9.01
C ALA A 179 14.30 6.90 -8.92
N SER A 180 13.32 7.69 -9.36
CA SER A 180 11.92 7.27 -9.40
C SER A 180 11.66 6.19 -10.45
N ALA A 181 12.21 6.34 -11.65
CA ALA A 181 12.14 5.30 -12.68
C ALA A 181 12.82 4.01 -12.21
N GLY A 182 14.01 4.10 -11.65
CA GLY A 182 14.74 2.95 -11.09
C GLY A 182 13.97 2.25 -9.96
N SER A 183 13.28 3.00 -9.11
CA SER A 183 12.45 2.42 -8.04
C SER A 183 11.24 1.65 -8.57
N VAL A 184 10.58 2.18 -9.60
CA VAL A 184 9.48 1.47 -10.28
C VAL A 184 10.01 0.22 -10.99
N ILE A 185 11.18 0.28 -11.61
CA ILE A 185 11.83 -0.87 -12.25
C ILE A 185 12.19 -1.94 -11.22
N ILE A 186 12.80 -1.58 -10.08
CA ILE A 186 13.15 -2.52 -9.01
C ILE A 186 11.90 -3.21 -8.49
N LEU A 187 10.83 -2.46 -8.20
CA LEU A 187 9.57 -3.03 -7.72
C LEU A 187 8.90 -3.91 -8.79
N GLY A 188 8.92 -3.47 -10.05
CA GLY A 188 8.37 -4.23 -11.17
C GLY A 188 9.15 -5.51 -11.46
N ALA A 189 10.46 -5.54 -11.21
CA ALA A 189 11.29 -6.74 -11.36
C ALA A 189 11.12 -7.74 -10.21
N LEU A 190 10.62 -7.30 -9.04
CA LEU A 190 10.39 -8.13 -7.87
C LEU A 190 8.95 -8.70 -7.78
N LEU A 191 8.04 -8.24 -8.65
CA LEU A 191 6.62 -8.66 -8.74
C LEU A 191 6.42 -9.68 -9.86
#